data_AF-A0A932SM53-F1
#
_entry.id   AF-A0A932SM53-F1
#
_cell.length_a   1.000
_cell.length_b   1.000
_cell.length_c   1.000
_cell.angle_alpha   90.00
_cell.angle_beta   90.00
_cell.angle_gamma   90.00
#
_symmetry.space_group_name_H-M   'P 1'
#
loop_
_entity.id
_entity.type
_entity.pdbx_description
1 polymer ?
#
loop_
_entity_poly.entity_id
_entity_poly.type
_entity_poly.pdbx_seq_one_letter_code
_entity_poly.pdbx_strand_id
1 'polypeptide(L)'
;MRFRFDARRFRASLVAALVPLALVWAGVAHGAELQLRESLLEAQRDRVTIAITATVSHIGDEAHPLDPSKPMSGDDCDLHVPLRSQDIRLPLLGEVKNACSMKPAGESRAYWSREVYDETYGKAVAVTGVFRIWLEHPPAGAKVQSETQKVPSYTNSNPDHQVELHPLLRVGLLDFTDHVRRIHDGNKLGRGYGATELKKLLWRKKQGVDERTTIAVRRTTIKAEPYLSIVGAKMGFNHWNLRARVVDGPKPLEDGTRIWLDILKGNAVVPGSLHVPAVSVKDAQADGRVKQLVAGDIVEFQALVRLFVPAILDQAGSVEKDIDLPIEFVFLDVQ
;
A
#
# COMPACT_ATOMS: atom_id res chain seq x y z
N MET A 1 88.79 -10.55 -41.35
CA MET A 1 87.37 -10.18 -41.15
C MET A 1 86.78 -11.09 -40.07
N ARG A 2 86.48 -10.55 -38.88
CA ARG A 2 85.89 -11.29 -37.76
C ARG A 2 84.38 -10.99 -37.72
N PHE A 3 83.53 -11.97 -37.94
CA PHE A 3 82.10 -11.86 -37.66
C PHE A 3 81.79 -12.44 -36.29
N ARG A 4 81.36 -11.56 -35.37
CA ARG A 4 80.69 -11.91 -34.11
C ARG A 4 79.21 -12.10 -34.42
N PHE A 5 78.62 -13.22 -34.00
CA PHE A 5 77.17 -13.34 -33.90
C PHE A 5 76.77 -13.39 -32.42
N ASP A 6 75.83 -12.50 -32.13
CA ASP A 6 75.42 -12.02 -30.82
C ASP A 6 74.21 -12.82 -30.31
N ALA A 7 74.19 -13.08 -29.02
CA ALA A 7 73.17 -13.88 -28.35
C ALA A 7 71.93 -13.03 -28.06
N ARG A 8 70.81 -13.33 -28.72
CA ARG A 8 69.49 -12.83 -28.30
C ARG A 8 68.61 -13.98 -27.85
N ARG A 9 68.60 -14.19 -26.53
CA ARG A 9 67.65 -15.04 -25.81
C ARG A 9 66.29 -14.35 -25.82
N PHE A 10 65.30 -14.96 -26.48
CA PHE A 10 63.89 -14.62 -26.33
C PHE A 10 63.45 -14.98 -24.91
N ARG A 11 63.10 -13.98 -24.09
CA ARG A 11 62.30 -14.17 -22.86
C ARG A 11 60.84 -13.99 -23.24
N ALA A 12 60.09 -15.08 -23.27
CA ALA A 12 58.64 -15.04 -23.31
C ALA A 12 58.13 -14.68 -21.91
N SER A 13 57.69 -13.44 -21.72
CA SER A 13 56.99 -13.02 -20.51
C SER A 13 55.53 -13.43 -20.62
N LEU A 14 55.14 -14.51 -19.92
CA LEU A 14 53.74 -14.82 -19.66
C LEU A 14 53.20 -13.75 -18.69
N VAL A 15 52.46 -12.77 -19.20
CA VAL A 15 51.63 -11.88 -18.38
C VAL A 15 50.30 -12.61 -18.16
N ALA A 16 50.20 -13.34 -17.05
CA ALA A 16 48.93 -13.87 -16.57
C ALA A 16 48.06 -12.69 -16.12
N ALA A 17 47.11 -12.29 -16.98
CA ALA A 17 46.08 -11.34 -16.62
C ALA A 17 45.11 -12.02 -15.63
N LEU A 18 45.39 -11.85 -14.33
CA LEU A 18 44.42 -12.07 -13.26
C LEU A 18 43.29 -11.07 -13.45
N VAL A 19 42.20 -11.49 -14.11
CA VAL A 19 40.91 -10.78 -14.05
C VAL A 19 40.34 -11.08 -12.67
N PRO A 20 40.25 -10.12 -11.74
CA PRO A 20 39.51 -10.35 -10.52
C PRO A 20 38.04 -10.42 -10.93
N LEU A 21 37.47 -11.63 -10.89
CA LEU A 21 36.04 -11.85 -10.96
C LEU A 21 35.44 -11.28 -9.67
N ALA A 22 35.32 -9.96 -9.62
CA ALA A 22 34.59 -9.27 -8.57
C ALA A 22 33.11 -9.58 -8.79
N LEU A 23 32.67 -10.70 -8.20
CA LEU A 23 31.28 -10.95 -7.87
C LEU A 23 30.86 -9.83 -6.90
N VAL A 24 30.45 -8.71 -7.46
CA VAL A 24 29.72 -7.67 -6.76
C VAL A 24 28.37 -8.27 -6.42
N TRP A 25 28.30 -9.00 -5.30
CA TRP A 25 27.05 -9.17 -4.57
C TRP A 25 26.73 -7.80 -4.02
N ALA A 26 26.09 -6.97 -4.83
CA ALA A 26 25.34 -5.83 -4.34
C ALA A 26 24.25 -6.42 -3.45
N GLY A 27 24.53 -6.50 -2.15
CA GLY A 27 23.52 -6.82 -1.14
C GLY A 27 22.42 -5.80 -1.30
N VAL A 28 21.32 -6.21 -1.94
CA VAL A 28 20.11 -5.41 -2.03
C VAL A 28 19.71 -5.17 -0.57
N ALA A 29 19.65 -3.90 -0.16
CA ALA A 29 19.14 -3.55 1.15
C ALA A 29 17.77 -4.22 1.29
N HIS A 30 17.67 -5.20 2.19
CA HIS A 30 16.57 -6.15 2.24
C HIS A 30 15.25 -5.41 2.51
N GLY A 31 14.48 -5.18 1.45
CA GLY A 31 13.09 -4.75 1.56
C GLY A 31 12.25 -5.85 2.20
N ALA A 32 11.09 -5.48 2.71
CA ALA A 32 10.08 -6.44 3.10
C ALA A 32 9.58 -7.17 1.85
N GLU A 33 9.40 -8.48 1.94
CA GLU A 33 8.85 -9.28 0.86
C GLU A 33 7.43 -9.72 1.21
N LEU A 34 6.52 -9.54 0.26
CA LEU A 34 5.15 -10.02 0.27
C LEU A 34 4.98 -11.03 -0.87
N GLN A 35 4.46 -12.21 -0.54
CA GLN A 35 4.10 -13.24 -1.51
C GLN A 35 2.60 -13.52 -1.45
N LEU A 36 1.90 -13.17 -2.53
CA LEU A 36 0.45 -13.35 -2.69
C LEU A 36 0.17 -14.28 -3.86
N ARG A 37 -0.83 -15.15 -3.74
CA ARG A 37 -1.26 -15.98 -4.87
C ARG A 37 -1.78 -15.08 -5.99
N GLU A 38 -1.36 -15.36 -7.22
CA GLU A 38 -1.66 -14.50 -8.37
C GLU A 38 -3.18 -14.41 -8.64
N SER A 39 -3.91 -15.49 -8.35
CA SER A 39 -5.38 -15.54 -8.48
C SER A 39 -6.10 -14.52 -7.60
N LEU A 40 -5.60 -14.22 -6.41
CA LEU A 40 -6.16 -13.20 -5.53
C LEU A 40 -5.94 -11.81 -6.13
N LEU A 41 -4.76 -11.54 -6.67
CA LEU A 41 -4.44 -10.26 -7.29
C LEU A 41 -5.24 -10.02 -8.57
N GLU A 42 -5.36 -11.04 -9.44
CA GLU A 42 -6.18 -10.94 -10.65
C GLU A 42 -7.66 -10.71 -10.31
N ALA A 43 -8.19 -11.36 -9.27
CA ALA A 43 -9.55 -11.10 -8.78
C ALA A 43 -9.74 -9.66 -8.25
N GLN A 44 -8.65 -8.95 -7.92
CA GLN A 44 -8.66 -7.58 -7.42
C GLN A 44 -8.19 -6.54 -8.45
N ARG A 45 -7.89 -6.96 -9.69
CA ARG A 45 -7.33 -6.09 -10.74
C ARG A 45 -8.19 -4.85 -11.02
N ASP A 46 -9.49 -5.05 -11.15
CA ASP A 46 -10.47 -4.00 -11.45
C ASP A 46 -11.53 -3.86 -10.34
N ARG A 47 -11.09 -4.05 -9.10
CA ARG A 47 -11.93 -3.95 -7.90
C ARG A 47 -11.36 -2.95 -6.91
N VAL A 48 -12.26 -2.29 -6.18
CA VAL A 48 -11.90 -1.44 -5.04
C VAL A 48 -11.91 -2.27 -3.76
N THR A 49 -12.91 -3.15 -3.63
CA THR A 49 -13.23 -3.87 -2.40
C THR A 49 -13.07 -5.38 -2.54
N ILE A 50 -12.88 -6.04 -1.42
CA ILE A 50 -12.98 -7.49 -1.29
C ILE A 50 -13.97 -7.84 -0.18
N ALA A 51 -14.73 -8.91 -0.40
CA ALA A 51 -15.55 -9.57 0.60
C ALA A 51 -14.90 -10.90 0.99
N ILE A 52 -14.73 -11.14 2.29
CA ILE A 52 -14.10 -12.34 2.85
C ILE A 52 -14.92 -12.86 4.02
N THR A 53 -14.71 -14.12 4.40
CA THR A 53 -15.13 -14.65 5.70
C THR A 53 -13.96 -14.58 6.66
N ALA A 54 -14.12 -13.92 7.81
CA ALA A 54 -13.03 -13.69 8.76
C ALA A 54 -13.46 -13.85 10.22
N THR A 55 -12.51 -14.23 11.06
CA THR A 55 -12.60 -14.13 12.53
C THR A 55 -11.86 -12.90 13.02
N VAL A 56 -12.44 -12.17 13.97
CA VAL A 56 -11.82 -10.99 14.62
C VAL A 56 -11.04 -11.43 15.86
N SER A 57 -9.85 -10.87 16.08
CA SER A 57 -9.01 -11.26 17.24
C SER A 57 -9.35 -10.53 18.54
N HIS A 58 -10.18 -9.48 18.48
CA HIS A 58 -10.61 -8.66 19.61
C HIS A 58 -9.44 -8.19 20.50
N ILE A 59 -8.42 -7.62 19.87
CA ILE A 59 -7.28 -7.00 20.55
C ILE A 59 -7.32 -5.52 20.23
N GLY A 60 -7.22 -4.68 21.27
CA GLY A 60 -7.53 -3.26 21.20
C GLY A 60 -8.98 -2.98 21.61
N ASP A 61 -9.17 -2.00 22.47
CA ASP A 61 -10.46 -1.72 23.13
C ASP A 61 -11.05 -0.34 22.77
N GLU A 62 -10.30 0.51 22.05
CA GLU A 62 -10.78 1.82 21.64
C GLU A 62 -10.25 2.27 20.28
N ALA A 63 -11.04 3.11 19.60
CA ALA A 63 -10.58 3.87 18.46
C ALA A 63 -9.48 4.86 18.88
N HIS A 64 -8.47 5.04 18.02
CA HIS A 64 -7.42 6.02 18.24
C HIS A 64 -8.00 7.44 18.35
N PRO A 65 -7.44 8.31 19.20
CA PRO A 65 -7.90 9.69 19.28
C PRO A 65 -7.49 10.46 18.02
N LEU A 66 -8.21 11.55 17.71
CA LEU A 66 -7.74 12.51 16.72
C LEU A 66 -7.00 13.67 17.42
N ASP A 67 -5.67 13.65 17.32
CA ASP A 67 -4.81 14.73 17.81
C ASP A 67 -4.02 15.38 16.65
N PRO A 68 -4.48 16.54 16.15
CA PRO A 68 -3.79 17.26 15.09
C PRO A 68 -2.44 17.85 15.54
N SER A 69 -2.10 17.80 16.84
CA SER A 69 -0.82 18.32 17.37
C SER A 69 0.32 17.30 17.37
N LYS A 70 0.05 15.98 17.29
CA LYS A 70 1.08 14.92 17.33
C LYS A 70 1.73 14.67 15.97
N PRO A 71 2.66 13.72 15.77
CA PRO A 71 3.01 13.27 14.42
C PRO A 71 1.81 12.63 13.70
N MET A 72 1.83 12.56 12.37
CA MET A 72 0.72 12.03 11.57
C MET A 72 0.53 10.51 11.65
N SER A 73 1.36 9.81 12.42
CA SER A 73 1.27 8.37 12.63
C SER A 73 0.53 8.06 13.93
N GLY A 74 -0.63 7.42 13.84
CA GLY A 74 -1.32 6.74 14.95
C GLY A 74 -2.49 7.47 15.61
N ASP A 75 -2.69 8.77 15.36
CA ASP A 75 -3.86 9.53 15.85
C ASP A 75 -4.75 9.92 14.65
N ASP A 76 -5.39 8.92 14.04
CA ASP A 76 -6.11 8.96 12.75
C ASP A 76 -7.63 8.76 12.88
N CYS A 77 -8.12 8.64 14.12
CA CYS A 77 -9.52 8.37 14.45
C CYS A 77 -10.00 6.95 14.08
N ASP A 78 -9.09 6.03 13.76
CA ASP A 78 -9.45 4.70 13.27
C ASP A 78 -9.61 3.69 14.41
N LEU A 79 -10.45 2.68 14.19
CA LEU A 79 -10.50 1.49 15.02
C LEU A 79 -9.81 0.35 14.26
N HIS A 80 -8.75 -0.17 14.85
CA HIS A 80 -8.03 -1.32 14.34
C HIS A 80 -8.74 -2.63 14.69
N VAL A 81 -8.95 -3.47 13.69
CA VAL A 81 -9.68 -4.73 13.78
C VAL A 81 -8.82 -5.84 13.19
N PRO A 82 -7.97 -6.54 13.97
CA PRO A 82 -7.15 -7.62 13.46
C PRO A 82 -7.98 -8.83 12.99
N LEU A 83 -7.80 -9.23 11.73
CA LEU A 83 -8.60 -10.26 11.05
C LEU A 83 -7.79 -11.52 10.76
N ARG A 84 -8.45 -12.68 10.75
CA ARG A 84 -7.90 -13.90 10.13
C ARG A 84 -8.92 -14.46 9.15
N SER A 85 -8.46 -14.82 7.95
CA SER A 85 -9.30 -15.40 6.90
C SER A 85 -8.54 -16.47 6.13
N GLN A 86 -9.27 -17.43 5.57
CA GLN A 86 -8.72 -18.37 4.59
C GLN A 86 -8.73 -17.80 3.16
N ASP A 87 -9.51 -16.73 2.95
CA ASP A 87 -9.58 -16.00 1.69
C ASP A 87 -8.35 -15.12 1.50
N ILE A 88 -7.79 -14.54 2.57
CA ILE A 88 -6.48 -13.87 2.56
C ILE A 88 -5.63 -14.50 3.65
N ARG A 89 -4.67 -15.35 3.27
CA ARG A 89 -3.93 -16.23 4.20
C ARG A 89 -2.70 -15.55 4.80
N LEU A 90 -2.81 -14.25 5.10
CA LEU A 90 -1.74 -13.42 5.64
C LEU A 90 -2.15 -12.80 6.98
N PRO A 91 -1.20 -12.30 7.79
CA PRO A 91 -1.51 -11.23 8.72
C PRO A 91 -2.32 -10.12 8.04
N LEU A 92 -3.53 -9.87 8.55
CA LEU A 92 -4.50 -8.96 7.95
C LEU A 92 -5.05 -8.02 9.03
N LEU A 93 -4.99 -6.72 8.77
CA LEU A 93 -5.63 -5.70 9.58
C LEU A 93 -6.83 -5.14 8.83
N GLY A 94 -7.96 -4.97 9.50
CA GLY A 94 -9.04 -4.11 9.01
C GLY A 94 -9.08 -2.82 9.83
N GLU A 95 -9.43 -1.70 9.20
CA GLU A 95 -9.52 -0.41 9.90
C GLU A 95 -10.86 0.27 9.63
N VAL A 96 -11.64 0.49 10.68
CA VAL A 96 -12.87 1.30 10.59
C VAL A 96 -12.47 2.77 10.68
N LYS A 97 -12.63 3.49 9.57
CA LYS A 97 -12.34 4.93 9.51
C LYS A 97 -13.25 5.71 10.46
N ASN A 98 -12.75 6.85 10.95
CA ASN A 98 -13.56 7.81 11.72
C ASN A 98 -14.30 7.22 12.93
N ALA A 99 -13.87 6.06 13.44
CA ALA A 99 -14.53 5.37 14.53
C ALA A 99 -14.58 6.24 15.80
N CYS A 100 -13.56 7.08 16.03
CA CYS A 100 -13.55 7.95 17.20
C CYS A 100 -14.63 9.04 17.17
N SER A 101 -15.03 9.52 15.99
CA SER A 101 -15.94 10.66 15.80
C SER A 101 -17.33 10.26 15.33
N MET A 102 -17.46 9.14 14.64
CA MET A 102 -18.71 8.60 14.14
C MET A 102 -19.34 7.60 15.10
N LYS A 103 -19.29 7.88 16.39
CA LYS A 103 -19.98 7.12 17.44
C LYS A 103 -21.24 7.89 17.90
N PRO A 104 -22.23 7.23 18.52
CA PRO A 104 -23.38 7.93 19.08
C PRO A 104 -22.97 9.03 20.07
N ALA A 105 -23.79 10.07 20.17
CA ALA A 105 -23.55 11.17 21.09
C ALA A 105 -23.52 10.65 22.55
N GLY A 106 -22.50 11.04 23.31
CA GLY A 106 -22.30 10.60 24.70
C GLY A 106 -21.55 9.28 24.87
N GLU A 107 -21.37 8.48 23.82
CA GLU A 107 -20.64 7.22 23.89
C GLU A 107 -19.11 7.44 23.98
N SER A 108 -18.39 6.43 24.49
CA SER A 108 -16.92 6.45 24.58
C SER A 108 -16.25 6.04 23.26
N ARG A 109 -14.93 6.23 23.14
CA ARG A 109 -14.14 5.74 21.98
C ARG A 109 -14.10 4.21 21.86
N ALA A 110 -14.55 3.50 22.89
CA ALA A 110 -14.67 2.03 22.89
C ALA A 110 -15.96 1.53 22.22
N TYR A 111 -16.92 2.41 21.91
CA TYR A 111 -18.23 2.04 21.38
C TYR A 111 -18.14 1.02 20.23
N TRP A 112 -17.43 1.38 19.15
CA TRP A 112 -17.33 0.51 17.98
C TRP A 112 -16.52 -0.77 18.24
N SER A 113 -15.56 -0.74 19.17
CA SER A 113 -14.85 -1.97 19.56
C SER A 113 -15.82 -2.96 20.23
N ARG A 114 -16.70 -2.47 21.11
CA ARG A 114 -17.77 -3.28 21.73
C ARG A 114 -18.77 -3.79 20.70
N GLU A 115 -19.26 -2.95 19.79
CA GLU A 115 -20.21 -3.39 18.76
C GLU A 115 -19.59 -4.46 17.84
N VAL A 116 -18.33 -4.29 17.42
CA VAL A 116 -17.60 -5.29 16.65
C VAL A 116 -17.40 -6.56 17.47
N TYR A 117 -17.13 -6.45 18.77
CA TYR A 117 -17.03 -7.60 19.66
C TYR A 117 -18.33 -8.40 19.70
N ASP A 118 -19.44 -7.75 20.03
CA ASP A 118 -20.76 -8.38 20.15
C ASP A 118 -21.19 -9.02 18.83
N GLU A 119 -20.89 -8.38 17.70
CA GLU A 119 -21.23 -8.91 16.38
C GLU A 119 -20.35 -10.08 15.94
N THR A 120 -19.14 -10.27 16.49
CA THR A 120 -18.19 -11.26 15.94
C THR A 120 -17.64 -12.29 16.94
N TYR A 121 -17.91 -12.13 18.23
CA TYR A 121 -17.37 -13.02 19.25
C TYR A 121 -17.75 -14.49 19.02
N GLY A 122 -16.74 -15.36 19.01
CA GLY A 122 -16.91 -16.81 18.89
C GLY A 122 -17.33 -17.31 17.50
N LYS A 123 -17.37 -16.45 16.47
CA LYS A 123 -17.80 -16.85 15.12
C LYS A 123 -16.96 -16.19 14.02
N ALA A 124 -16.99 -16.79 12.84
CA ALA A 124 -16.53 -16.14 11.61
C ALA A 124 -17.69 -15.36 10.99
N VAL A 125 -17.42 -14.17 10.48
CA VAL A 125 -18.43 -13.30 9.86
C VAL A 125 -17.98 -12.87 8.46
N ALA A 126 -18.94 -12.44 7.64
CA ALA A 126 -18.62 -11.72 6.42
C ALA A 126 -18.00 -10.36 6.76
N VAL A 127 -16.89 -10.04 6.10
CA VAL A 127 -16.19 -8.76 6.22
C VAL A 127 -15.98 -8.22 4.82
N THR A 128 -16.29 -6.94 4.63
CA THR A 128 -16.02 -6.25 3.36
C THR A 128 -15.21 -4.99 3.64
N GLY A 129 -14.19 -4.74 2.83
CA GLY A 129 -13.38 -3.53 2.93
C GLY A 129 -12.59 -3.27 1.65
N VAL A 130 -11.93 -2.13 1.60
CA VAL A 130 -11.04 -1.78 0.48
C VAL A 130 -9.79 -2.63 0.57
N PHE A 131 -9.55 -3.45 -0.46
CA PHE A 131 -8.34 -4.26 -0.52
C PHE A 131 -7.12 -3.37 -0.77
N ARG A 132 -6.17 -3.40 0.17
CA ARG A 132 -5.00 -2.54 0.12
C ARG A 132 -3.74 -3.36 0.33
N ILE A 133 -2.81 -3.27 -0.62
CA ILE A 133 -1.43 -3.68 -0.46
C ILE A 133 -0.64 -2.42 -0.15
N TRP A 134 -0.03 -2.36 1.02
CA TRP A 134 0.77 -1.22 1.44
C TRP A 134 1.81 -1.66 2.48
N LEU A 135 3.07 -1.33 2.23
CA LEU A 135 4.20 -1.78 3.05
C LEU A 135 4.37 -0.92 4.31
N GLU A 136 3.30 -0.67 5.07
CA GLU A 136 3.32 0.24 6.22
C GLU A 136 3.94 -0.40 7.46
N HIS A 137 3.53 -1.62 7.74
CA HIS A 137 3.95 -2.39 8.91
C HIS A 137 4.58 -3.72 8.53
N PRO A 138 5.59 -3.74 7.62
CA PRO A 138 6.20 -5.01 7.24
C PRO A 138 6.85 -5.70 8.45
N PRO A 139 6.91 -7.03 8.44
CA PRO A 139 7.55 -7.77 9.51
C PRO A 139 9.00 -7.32 9.70
N ALA A 140 9.43 -7.18 10.95
CA ALA A 140 10.78 -6.73 11.23
C ALA A 140 11.86 -7.66 10.63
N GLY A 141 12.84 -7.06 9.96
CA GLY A 141 13.94 -7.74 9.27
C GLY A 141 13.60 -8.11 7.82
N ALA A 142 14.48 -8.89 7.18
CA ALA A 142 14.31 -9.38 5.80
C ALA A 142 13.29 -10.53 5.70
N LYS A 143 12.20 -10.47 6.48
CA LYS A 143 11.24 -11.57 6.58
C LYS A 143 10.23 -11.48 5.43
N VAL A 144 10.02 -12.63 4.80
CA VAL A 144 8.95 -12.84 3.83
C VAL A 144 7.64 -13.06 4.55
N GLN A 145 6.59 -12.32 4.16
CA GLN A 145 5.21 -12.58 4.53
C GLN A 145 4.51 -13.26 3.35
N SER A 146 4.10 -14.51 3.52
CA SER A 146 3.58 -15.36 2.43
C SER A 146 2.29 -16.06 2.85
N GLU A 147 1.34 -16.20 1.91
CA GLU A 147 0.10 -16.98 2.14
C GLU A 147 0.35 -18.47 2.40
N THR A 148 1.59 -18.93 2.20
CA THR A 148 2.02 -20.30 2.50
C THR A 148 2.48 -20.49 3.94
N GLN A 149 2.68 -19.40 4.68
CA GLN A 149 3.04 -19.42 6.09
C GLN A 149 1.79 -19.45 6.97
N LYS A 150 1.93 -20.01 8.17
CA LYS A 150 0.88 -19.93 9.18
C LYS A 150 0.72 -18.48 9.63
N VAL A 151 -0.51 -17.95 9.56
CA VAL A 151 -0.84 -16.65 10.15
C VAL A 151 -0.59 -16.68 11.66
N PRO A 152 0.23 -15.77 12.22
CA PRO A 152 0.53 -15.76 13.64
C PRO A 152 -0.70 -15.39 14.49
N SER A 153 -0.66 -15.81 15.75
CA SER A 153 -1.50 -15.19 16.77
C SER A 153 -1.07 -13.73 16.95
N TYR A 154 -2.04 -12.83 17.10
CA TYR A 154 -1.77 -11.42 17.30
C TYR A 154 -1.64 -11.15 18.80
N THR A 155 -0.74 -10.25 19.16
CA THR A 155 -0.49 -9.83 20.55
C THR A 155 -0.81 -8.36 20.78
N ASN A 156 -1.18 -7.63 19.72
CA ASN A 156 -1.56 -6.24 19.74
C ASN A 156 -2.59 -5.97 18.62
N SER A 157 -3.21 -4.79 18.64
CA SER A 157 -4.25 -4.38 17.67
C SER A 157 -3.70 -3.94 16.31
N ASN A 158 -2.38 -3.75 16.18
CA ASN A 158 -1.71 -3.36 14.93
C ASN A 158 -0.54 -4.31 14.61
N PRO A 159 -0.81 -5.61 14.33
CA PRO A 159 0.24 -6.57 14.06
C PRO A 159 1.01 -6.21 12.79
N ASP A 160 2.22 -6.74 12.62
CA ASP A 160 2.94 -6.60 11.34
C ASP A 160 2.06 -7.11 10.18
N HIS A 161 1.84 -6.26 9.18
CA HIS A 161 1.04 -6.52 8.00
C HIS A 161 1.53 -5.71 6.79
N GLN A 162 1.28 -6.27 5.60
CA GLN A 162 1.53 -5.62 4.30
C GLN A 162 0.25 -5.60 3.43
N VAL A 163 -0.82 -6.21 3.94
CA VAL A 163 -2.14 -6.29 3.33
C VAL A 163 -3.16 -5.95 4.40
N GLU A 164 -4.14 -5.14 4.04
CA GLU A 164 -5.18 -4.67 4.94
C GLU A 164 -6.50 -4.45 4.20
N LEU A 165 -7.58 -4.35 4.99
CA LEU A 165 -8.88 -3.87 4.57
C LEU A 165 -9.11 -2.47 5.13
N HIS A 166 -8.75 -1.44 4.37
CA HIS A 166 -8.75 -0.06 4.85
C HIS A 166 -9.24 0.90 3.78
N PRO A 167 -10.44 1.49 3.95
CA PRO A 167 -11.38 1.30 5.06
C PRO A 167 -12.08 -0.08 5.07
N LEU A 168 -12.48 -0.52 6.26
CA LEU A 168 -13.57 -1.48 6.44
C LEU A 168 -14.91 -0.83 6.11
N LEU A 169 -15.76 -1.58 5.40
CA LEU A 169 -17.11 -1.16 5.00
C LEU A 169 -18.18 -1.96 5.71
N ARG A 170 -17.95 -3.25 5.98
CA ARG A 170 -18.89 -4.10 6.72
C ARG A 170 -18.15 -5.10 7.59
N VAL A 171 -18.69 -5.34 8.79
CA VAL A 171 -18.28 -6.43 9.69
C VAL A 171 -19.55 -7.10 10.21
N GLY A 172 -19.85 -8.29 9.71
CA GLY A 172 -21.14 -8.93 9.97
C GLY A 172 -22.29 -8.04 9.51
N LEU A 173 -23.20 -7.71 10.43
CA LEU A 173 -24.33 -6.82 10.18
C LEU A 173 -24.00 -5.32 10.30
N LEU A 174 -22.83 -4.95 10.82
CA LEU A 174 -22.43 -3.55 10.95
C LEU A 174 -22.03 -2.98 9.59
N ASP A 175 -22.51 -1.76 9.28
CA ASP A 175 -22.22 -1.03 8.05
C ASP A 175 -21.47 0.27 8.38
N PHE A 176 -20.28 0.39 7.79
CA PHE A 176 -19.35 1.49 7.95
C PHE A 176 -19.11 2.24 6.63
N THR A 177 -19.92 2.01 5.59
CA THR A 177 -19.79 2.75 4.31
C THR A 177 -19.83 4.26 4.54
N ASP A 178 -20.72 4.70 5.42
CA ASP A 178 -20.82 6.10 5.82
C ASP A 178 -19.55 6.61 6.52
N HIS A 179 -18.72 5.75 7.11
CA HIS A 179 -17.47 6.16 7.75
C HIS A 179 -16.37 6.54 6.77
N VAL A 180 -16.52 6.17 5.50
CA VAL A 180 -15.60 6.53 4.42
C VAL A 180 -15.88 7.97 3.98
N ARG A 181 -15.33 8.88 4.78
CA ARG A 181 -15.41 10.32 4.63
C ARG A 181 -14.13 11.00 5.09
N ARG A 182 -14.01 12.30 4.82
CA ARG A 182 -12.93 13.14 5.36
C ARG A 182 -12.80 12.92 6.87
N ILE A 183 -11.57 12.78 7.35
CA ILE A 183 -11.26 12.54 8.74
C ILE A 183 -11.52 13.81 9.54
N HIS A 184 -12.35 13.71 10.57
CA HIS A 184 -12.61 14.82 11.48
C HIS A 184 -13.11 14.33 12.86
N ASP A 185 -12.95 15.18 13.87
CA ASP A 185 -13.55 15.03 15.22
C ASP A 185 -13.99 16.40 15.72
N GLY A 186 -15.30 16.66 15.69
CA GLY A 186 -15.86 18.00 15.87
C GLY A 186 -15.24 18.99 14.86
N ASN A 187 -14.60 20.05 15.37
CA ASN A 187 -13.92 21.06 14.55
C ASN A 187 -12.48 20.69 14.15
N LYS A 188 -11.96 19.55 14.62
CA LYS A 188 -10.62 19.09 14.27
C LYS A 188 -10.68 18.34 12.95
N LEU A 189 -9.85 18.72 11.99
CA LEU A 189 -9.67 17.98 10.74
C LEU A 189 -8.45 17.05 10.86
N GLY A 190 -8.59 15.85 10.32
CA GLY A 190 -7.48 14.92 10.17
C GLY A 190 -6.43 15.49 9.22
N ARG A 191 -5.17 15.34 9.62
CA ARG A 191 -4.04 15.74 8.78
C ARG A 191 -3.79 14.67 7.72
N GLY A 192 -3.23 15.11 6.61
CA GLY A 192 -2.81 14.25 5.52
C GLY A 192 -1.53 14.77 4.91
N TYR A 193 -0.77 13.87 4.32
CA TYR A 193 0.48 14.17 3.64
C TYR A 193 0.20 14.98 2.38
N GLY A 194 1.04 15.97 2.10
CA GLY A 194 0.87 16.87 0.97
C GLY A 194 1.74 16.49 -0.23
N ALA A 195 1.70 17.34 -1.26
CA ALA A 195 2.47 17.18 -2.48
C ALA A 195 4.00 17.09 -2.24
N THR A 196 4.52 17.72 -1.18
CA THR A 196 5.95 17.64 -0.83
C THR A 196 6.32 16.24 -0.35
N GLU A 197 5.49 15.62 0.48
CA GLU A 197 5.69 14.27 0.99
C GLU A 197 5.44 13.24 -0.11
N LEU A 198 4.52 13.51 -1.03
CA LEU A 198 4.31 12.67 -2.21
C LEU A 198 5.57 12.64 -3.07
N LYS A 199 6.22 13.79 -3.29
CA LYS A 199 7.51 13.82 -3.99
C LYS A 199 8.55 12.97 -3.26
N LYS A 200 8.65 13.04 -1.94
CA LYS A 200 9.60 12.22 -1.14
C LYS A 200 9.30 10.73 -1.20
N LEU A 201 8.01 10.37 -1.31
CA LEU A 201 7.59 8.97 -1.50
C LEU A 201 8.00 8.48 -2.89
N LEU A 202 7.71 9.24 -3.94
CA LEU A 202 7.96 8.84 -5.34
C LEU A 202 9.43 8.99 -5.75
N TRP A 203 10.17 9.85 -5.06
CA TRP A 203 11.58 10.13 -5.29
C TRP A 203 12.33 10.15 -3.97
N ARG A 204 13.33 9.27 -3.85
CA ARG A 204 14.22 9.20 -2.70
C ARG A 204 15.57 9.78 -3.03
N LYS A 205 16.21 10.41 -2.04
CA LYS A 205 17.63 10.76 -2.16
C LYS A 205 18.50 9.56 -1.81
N LYS A 206 19.27 9.09 -2.78
CA LYS A 206 20.30 8.06 -2.58
C LYS A 206 21.65 8.68 -2.96
N GLN A 207 22.56 8.75 -1.99
CA GLN A 207 23.90 9.32 -2.18
C GLN A 207 23.90 10.74 -2.81
N GLY A 208 22.89 11.56 -2.47
CA GLY A 208 22.76 12.93 -2.96
C GLY A 208 22.04 13.07 -4.31
N VAL A 209 21.65 11.98 -4.96
CA VAL A 209 20.91 11.97 -6.23
C VAL A 209 19.45 11.61 -5.98
N ASP A 210 18.53 12.34 -6.62
CA ASP A 210 17.11 12.00 -6.62
C ASP A 210 16.91 10.78 -7.54
N GLU A 211 16.50 9.65 -6.98
CA GLU A 211 16.14 8.42 -7.70
C GLU A 211 14.66 8.13 -7.53
N ARG A 212 14.05 7.49 -8.53
CA ARG A 212 12.70 6.95 -8.40
C ARG A 212 12.65 5.92 -7.28
N THR A 213 11.61 6.01 -6.47
CA THR A 213 11.27 4.91 -5.56
C THR A 213 10.69 3.78 -6.39
N THR A 214 11.24 2.59 -6.21
CA THR A 214 10.85 1.37 -6.91
C THR A 214 10.42 0.29 -5.94
N ILE A 215 9.68 -0.69 -6.47
CA ILE A 215 9.49 -2.00 -5.85
C ILE A 215 9.99 -3.06 -6.84
N ALA A 216 10.52 -4.17 -6.32
CA ALA A 216 10.87 -5.32 -7.16
C ALA A 216 9.68 -6.28 -7.22
N VAL A 217 9.34 -6.73 -8.43
CA VAL A 217 8.24 -7.67 -8.66
C VAL A 217 8.71 -8.90 -9.41
N ARG A 218 8.18 -10.07 -9.07
CA ARG A 218 8.50 -11.35 -9.73
C ARG A 218 7.33 -12.33 -9.61
N ARG A 219 6.97 -12.99 -10.71
CA ARG A 219 6.14 -14.20 -10.70
C ARG A 219 6.98 -15.39 -10.25
N THR A 220 6.45 -16.13 -9.29
CA THR A 220 7.06 -17.35 -8.75
C THR A 220 6.02 -18.45 -8.64
N THR A 221 6.45 -19.66 -8.31
CA THR A 221 5.55 -20.80 -8.09
C THR A 221 5.86 -21.39 -6.74
N ILE A 222 4.86 -21.51 -5.88
CA ILE A 222 4.99 -22.12 -4.56
C ILE A 222 3.99 -23.27 -4.48
N LYS A 223 4.48 -24.50 -4.28
CA LYS A 223 3.65 -25.72 -4.24
C LYS A 223 2.71 -25.86 -5.46
N ALA A 224 3.25 -25.61 -6.66
CA ALA A 224 2.53 -25.65 -7.95
C ALA A 224 1.41 -24.61 -8.12
N GLU A 225 1.27 -23.65 -7.22
CA GLU A 225 0.37 -22.50 -7.36
C GLU A 225 1.16 -21.25 -7.79
N PRO A 226 0.66 -20.43 -8.72
CA PRO A 226 1.32 -19.20 -9.14
C PRO A 226 1.19 -18.11 -8.06
N TYR A 227 2.33 -17.45 -7.79
CA TYR A 227 2.45 -16.39 -6.81
C TYR A 227 3.12 -15.18 -7.44
N LEU A 228 2.83 -14.03 -6.85
CA LEU A 228 3.54 -12.81 -7.10
C LEU A 228 4.33 -12.42 -5.84
N SER A 229 5.63 -12.20 -6.01
CA SER A 229 6.54 -11.63 -5.04
C SER A 229 6.62 -10.12 -5.26
N ILE A 230 6.43 -9.35 -4.20
CA ILE A 230 6.59 -7.89 -4.16
C ILE A 230 7.61 -7.59 -3.07
N VAL A 231 8.71 -6.91 -3.42
CA VAL A 231 9.75 -6.50 -2.46
C VAL A 231 9.85 -4.98 -2.46
N GLY A 232 9.79 -4.37 -1.28
CA GLY A 232 9.88 -2.92 -1.15
C GLY A 232 10.26 -2.43 0.24
N ALA A 233 10.58 -1.14 0.32
CA ALA A 233 10.85 -0.49 1.61
C ALA A 233 9.54 -0.17 2.35
N LYS A 234 9.63 0.03 3.67
CA LYS A 234 8.50 0.49 4.49
C LYS A 234 7.98 1.86 3.99
N MET A 235 6.66 2.00 3.88
CA MET A 235 5.97 3.20 3.43
C MET A 235 5.01 3.70 4.51
N GLY A 236 5.45 4.64 5.35
CA GLY A 236 4.67 5.12 6.51
C GLY A 236 3.61 6.19 6.21
N PHE A 237 3.22 6.38 4.95
CA PHE A 237 2.38 7.50 4.52
C PHE A 237 0.93 7.06 4.23
N ASN A 238 0.05 7.08 5.23
CA ASN A 238 -1.30 6.53 5.10
C ASN A 238 -2.32 7.52 4.49
N HIS A 239 -2.57 8.65 5.17
CA HIS A 239 -3.59 9.64 4.76
C HIS A 239 -2.98 10.79 3.96
N TRP A 240 -3.63 11.20 2.88
CA TRP A 240 -3.14 12.20 1.93
C TRP A 240 -4.14 13.34 1.76
N ASN A 241 -3.66 14.58 1.79
CA ASN A 241 -4.43 15.78 1.45
C ASN A 241 -3.77 16.42 0.22
N LEU A 242 -4.39 16.27 -0.94
CA LEU A 242 -3.77 16.60 -2.21
C LEU A 242 -4.71 17.43 -3.09
N ARG A 243 -4.11 18.10 -4.07
CA ARG A 243 -4.81 18.78 -5.16
C ARG A 243 -4.42 18.09 -6.46
N ALA A 244 -5.37 17.86 -7.35
CA ALA A 244 -5.09 17.21 -8.63
C ALA A 244 -5.93 17.78 -9.76
N ARG A 245 -5.43 17.60 -10.98
CA ARG A 245 -6.21 17.76 -12.20
C ARG A 245 -6.73 16.41 -12.66
N VAL A 246 -8.01 16.32 -12.97
CA VAL A 246 -8.63 15.14 -13.56
C VAL A 246 -8.16 15.02 -15.01
N VAL A 247 -7.57 13.88 -15.36
CA VAL A 247 -6.99 13.61 -16.69
C VAL A 247 -8.08 13.15 -17.64
N ASP A 248 -8.86 12.17 -17.20
CA ASP A 248 -9.92 11.52 -17.98
C ASP A 248 -11.22 11.48 -17.17
N GLY A 249 -12.34 11.33 -17.87
CA GLY A 249 -13.65 11.16 -17.24
C GLY A 249 -13.74 9.88 -16.38
N PRO A 250 -14.68 9.85 -15.41
CA PRO A 250 -14.88 8.71 -14.52
C PRO A 250 -15.23 7.43 -15.27
N LYS A 251 -14.59 6.33 -14.89
CA LYS A 251 -14.87 4.98 -15.40
C LYS A 251 -15.52 4.15 -14.29
N PRO A 252 -16.73 3.60 -14.52
CA PRO A 252 -17.40 2.79 -13.50
C PRO A 252 -16.63 1.49 -13.25
N LEU A 253 -16.58 1.08 -11.99
CA LEU A 253 -16.18 -0.25 -11.53
C LEU A 253 -17.41 -0.93 -10.90
N GLU A 254 -17.35 -2.24 -10.67
CA GLU A 254 -18.45 -2.98 -10.00
C GLU A 254 -18.74 -2.42 -8.60
N ASP A 255 -17.69 -2.07 -7.86
CA ASP A 255 -17.71 -1.65 -6.47
C ASP A 255 -17.11 -0.24 -6.25
N GLY A 256 -17.11 0.59 -7.30
CA GLY A 256 -16.63 1.96 -7.20
C GLY A 256 -16.58 2.72 -8.52
N THR A 257 -15.78 3.79 -8.53
CA THR A 257 -15.51 4.60 -9.72
C THR A 257 -14.02 4.92 -9.80
N ARG A 258 -13.40 4.76 -10.96
CA ARG A 258 -11.98 5.07 -11.21
C ARG A 258 -11.81 6.34 -12.03
N ILE A 259 -10.83 7.17 -11.67
CA ILE A 259 -10.35 8.31 -12.46
C ILE A 259 -8.82 8.29 -12.53
N TRP A 260 -8.26 9.14 -13.38
CA TRP A 260 -6.83 9.38 -13.50
C TRP A 260 -6.51 10.83 -13.16
N LEU A 261 -5.42 11.05 -12.46
CA LEU A 261 -5.07 12.33 -11.86
C LEU A 261 -3.65 12.75 -12.20
N ASP A 262 -3.46 14.03 -12.45
CA ASP A 262 -2.16 14.69 -12.34
C ASP A 262 -2.09 15.40 -10.99
N ILE A 263 -1.23 14.93 -10.08
CA ILE A 263 -1.14 15.54 -8.74
C ILE A 263 -0.38 16.86 -8.82
N LEU A 264 -0.93 17.91 -8.20
CA LEU A 264 -0.46 19.28 -8.33
C LEU A 264 0.24 19.80 -7.07
N LYS A 265 1.26 20.64 -7.27
CA LYS A 265 1.81 21.56 -6.27
C LYS A 265 1.75 22.97 -6.85
N GLY A 266 0.78 23.76 -6.40
CA GLY A 266 0.40 24.98 -7.13
C GLY A 266 -0.14 24.59 -8.51
N ASN A 267 0.44 25.12 -9.59
CA ASN A 267 0.04 24.81 -10.97
C ASN A 267 0.93 23.75 -11.64
N ALA A 268 1.98 23.29 -10.97
CA ALA A 268 2.91 22.29 -11.52
C ALA A 268 2.50 20.88 -11.09
N VAL A 269 2.69 19.90 -11.98
CA VAL A 269 2.54 18.48 -11.65
C VAL A 269 3.71 18.05 -10.77
N VAL A 270 3.43 17.33 -9.69
CA VAL A 270 4.46 16.75 -8.82
C VAL A 270 5.23 15.71 -9.63
N PRO A 271 6.58 15.77 -9.66
CA PRO A 271 7.37 14.83 -10.45
C PRO A 271 7.00 13.37 -10.15
N GLY A 272 6.68 12.62 -11.19
CA GLY A 272 6.33 11.20 -11.06
C GLY A 272 4.89 10.88 -10.70
N SER A 273 4.02 11.89 -10.64
CA SER A 273 2.60 11.73 -10.31
C SER A 273 1.67 12.11 -11.49
N LEU A 274 2.17 11.90 -12.72
CA LEU A 274 1.37 12.06 -13.92
C LEU A 274 0.46 10.84 -14.09
N HIS A 275 -0.82 11.05 -14.40
CA HIS A 275 -1.80 9.99 -14.66
C HIS A 275 -1.90 8.92 -13.54
N VAL A 276 -1.81 9.33 -12.28
CA VAL A 276 -1.98 8.44 -11.12
C VAL A 276 -3.44 8.01 -11.03
N PRO A 277 -3.75 6.71 -10.97
CA PRO A 277 -5.13 6.26 -10.78
C PRO A 277 -5.64 6.62 -9.38
N ALA A 278 -6.94 6.88 -9.30
CA ALA A 278 -7.65 7.03 -8.04
C ALA A 278 -9.03 6.39 -8.13
N VAL A 279 -9.54 5.89 -7.01
CA VAL A 279 -10.84 5.20 -6.93
C VAL A 279 -11.68 5.73 -5.78
N SER A 280 -13.00 5.81 -5.98
CA SER A 280 -13.99 5.93 -4.91
C SER A 280 -14.62 4.58 -4.63
N VAL A 281 -14.99 4.34 -3.37
CA VAL A 281 -15.81 3.19 -2.96
C VAL A 281 -17.26 3.48 -3.30
N LYS A 282 -17.96 2.54 -3.94
CA LYS A 282 -19.37 2.70 -4.27
C LYS A 282 -20.19 3.11 -3.04
N ASP A 283 -21.09 4.08 -3.23
CA ASP A 283 -22.02 4.61 -2.22
C ASP A 283 -21.35 5.33 -1.02
N ALA A 284 -20.02 5.37 -0.93
CA ALA A 284 -19.31 6.25 -0.01
C ALA A 284 -19.43 7.73 -0.42
N GLN A 285 -19.13 8.64 0.52
CA GLN A 285 -19.34 10.08 0.32
C GLN A 285 -18.66 10.62 -0.95
N ALA A 286 -17.44 10.18 -1.25
CA ALA A 286 -16.69 10.64 -2.41
C ALA A 286 -17.27 10.17 -3.75
N ASP A 287 -17.96 9.03 -3.80
CA ASP A 287 -18.32 8.36 -5.06
C ASP A 287 -19.31 9.17 -5.91
N GLY A 288 -20.33 9.74 -5.26
CA GLY A 288 -21.29 10.61 -5.94
C GLY A 288 -20.62 11.84 -6.57
N ARG A 289 -19.59 12.39 -5.93
CA ARG A 289 -18.82 13.54 -6.45
C ARG A 289 -17.89 13.12 -7.58
N VAL A 290 -17.14 12.02 -7.40
CA VAL A 290 -16.22 11.50 -8.41
C VAL A 290 -16.96 11.21 -9.73
N LYS A 291 -18.16 10.62 -9.68
CA LYS A 291 -18.99 10.35 -10.86
C LYS A 291 -19.39 11.59 -11.67
N GLN A 292 -19.33 12.77 -11.08
CA GLN A 292 -19.69 14.04 -11.73
C GLN A 292 -18.50 14.79 -12.31
N LEU A 293 -17.28 14.39 -11.99
CA LEU A 293 -16.07 15.03 -12.49
C LEU A 293 -15.91 14.84 -13.99
N VAL A 294 -15.24 15.78 -14.64
CA VAL A 294 -14.86 15.71 -16.05
C VAL A 294 -13.35 16.00 -16.22
N ALA A 295 -12.82 15.61 -17.38
CA ALA A 295 -11.42 15.89 -17.71
C ALA A 295 -11.14 17.40 -17.66
N GLY A 296 -10.04 17.77 -17.01
CA GLY A 296 -9.62 19.16 -16.79
C GLY A 296 -10.05 19.75 -15.45
N ASP A 297 -11.03 19.15 -14.74
CA ASP A 297 -11.42 19.60 -13.41
C ASP A 297 -10.22 19.60 -12.46
N ILE A 298 -10.20 20.57 -11.55
CA ILE A 298 -9.21 20.62 -10.48
C ILE A 298 -9.93 20.42 -9.16
N VAL A 299 -9.51 19.38 -8.45
CA VAL A 299 -10.13 18.95 -7.19
C VAL A 299 -9.13 18.98 -6.06
N GLU A 300 -9.63 19.23 -4.85
CA GLU A 300 -8.91 18.94 -3.61
C GLU A 300 -9.51 17.68 -2.98
N PHE A 301 -8.68 16.80 -2.44
CA PHE A 301 -9.17 15.52 -1.93
C PHE A 301 -8.41 15.06 -0.70
N GLN A 302 -9.08 14.22 0.08
CA GLN A 302 -8.45 13.38 1.09
C GLN A 302 -8.56 11.90 0.67
N ALA A 303 -7.46 11.16 0.77
CA ALA A 303 -7.39 9.78 0.32
C ALA A 303 -6.45 8.92 1.18
N LEU A 304 -6.61 7.61 1.07
CA LEU A 304 -5.59 6.61 1.38
C LEU A 304 -4.79 6.30 0.12
N VAL A 305 -3.62 5.66 0.27
CA VAL A 305 -2.80 5.22 -0.88
C VAL A 305 -2.58 3.72 -0.85
N ARG A 306 -2.69 3.03 -1.98
CA ARG A 306 -2.35 1.60 -2.10
C ARG A 306 -1.42 1.36 -3.28
N LEU A 307 -0.83 0.17 -3.37
CA LEU A 307 -0.20 -0.25 -4.61
C LEU A 307 -1.25 -0.56 -5.69
N PHE A 308 -1.02 -0.07 -6.90
CA PHE A 308 -1.88 -0.26 -8.06
C PHE A 308 -1.66 -1.65 -8.66
N VAL A 309 -2.57 -2.58 -8.33
CA VAL A 309 -2.48 -4.01 -8.67
C VAL A 309 -2.29 -4.29 -10.17
N PRO A 310 -3.02 -3.64 -11.10
CA PRO A 310 -2.81 -3.85 -12.54
C PRO A 310 -1.37 -3.61 -12.99
N ALA A 311 -0.74 -2.51 -12.57
CA ALA A 311 0.63 -2.20 -12.97
C ALA A 311 1.64 -3.23 -12.45
N ILE A 312 1.38 -3.81 -11.27
CA ILE A 312 2.20 -4.89 -10.72
C ILE A 312 2.07 -6.15 -11.57
N LEU A 313 0.83 -6.58 -11.84
CA LEU A 313 0.54 -7.80 -12.62
C LEU A 313 1.08 -7.72 -14.05
N ASP A 314 0.97 -6.54 -14.67
CA ASP A 314 1.40 -6.29 -16.05
C ASP A 314 2.92 -6.28 -16.21
N GLN A 315 3.64 -5.89 -15.18
CA GLN A 315 5.10 -5.76 -15.25
C GLN A 315 5.87 -6.92 -14.65
N ALA A 316 5.23 -7.76 -13.83
CA ALA A 316 5.90 -8.91 -13.23
C ALA A 316 6.23 -9.98 -14.29
N GLY A 317 7.44 -10.54 -14.23
CA GLY A 317 7.85 -11.65 -15.08
C GLY A 317 8.42 -12.80 -14.25
N SER A 318 8.93 -13.85 -14.91
CA SER A 318 9.66 -14.92 -14.23
C SER A 318 11.00 -14.46 -13.63
N VAL A 319 11.53 -13.33 -14.13
CA VAL A 319 12.73 -12.67 -13.62
C VAL A 319 12.31 -11.47 -12.78
N GLU A 320 13.02 -11.24 -11.67
CA GLU A 320 12.83 -10.06 -10.84
C GLU A 320 13.07 -8.78 -11.63
N LYS A 321 12.15 -7.82 -11.48
CA LYS A 321 12.20 -6.54 -12.16
C LYS A 321 11.84 -5.42 -11.19
N ASP A 322 12.70 -4.41 -11.11
CA ASP A 322 12.36 -3.14 -10.47
C ASP A 322 11.37 -2.36 -11.34
N ILE A 323 10.28 -1.91 -10.72
CA ILE A 323 9.29 -1.03 -11.34
C ILE A 323 9.12 0.22 -10.49
N ASP A 324 8.85 1.35 -11.14
CA ASP A 324 8.46 2.59 -10.45
C ASP A 324 7.28 2.30 -9.52
N LEU A 325 7.32 2.86 -8.30
CA LEU A 325 6.31 2.64 -7.26
C LEU A 325 4.90 2.92 -7.81
N PRO A 326 4.09 1.88 -8.08
CA PRO A 326 2.81 2.07 -8.74
C PRO A 326 1.77 2.38 -7.67
N ILE A 327 1.45 3.65 -7.43
CA ILE A 327 0.45 4.05 -6.45
C ILE A 327 -0.94 4.23 -7.06
N GLU A 328 -1.98 3.98 -6.27
CA GLU A 328 -3.37 4.37 -6.53
C GLU A 328 -3.94 5.03 -5.27
N PHE A 329 -4.73 6.09 -5.43
CA PHE A 329 -5.42 6.71 -4.30
C PHE A 329 -6.82 6.14 -4.11
N VAL A 330 -7.24 5.98 -2.85
CA VAL A 330 -8.61 5.60 -2.48
C VAL A 330 -9.26 6.79 -1.78
N PHE A 331 -10.26 7.41 -2.42
CA PHE A 331 -10.87 8.62 -1.91
C PHE A 331 -11.66 8.39 -0.63
N LEU A 332 -11.41 9.27 0.34
CA LEU A 332 -12.26 9.51 1.49
C LEU A 332 -13.20 10.71 1.24
N ASP A 333 -12.71 11.75 0.57
CA ASP A 333 -13.48 12.94 0.20
C ASP A 333 -12.87 13.63 -1.02
N VAL A 334 -13.69 14.31 -1.81
CA VAL A 334 -13.30 15.10 -2.99
C VAL A 334 -14.10 16.39 -2.98
N GLN A 335 -13.44 17.55 -3.15
CA GLN A 335 -14.03 18.90 -3.09
C GLN A 335 -13.91 19.62 -4.41
#